data_AF-A0A7K5BH61-F1
#
_entry.id   AF-A0A7K5BH61-F1
#
_cell.length_a   1.000
_cell.length_b   1.000
_cell.length_c   1.000
_cell.angle_alpha   90.00
_cell.angle_beta   90.00
_cell.angle_gamma   90.00
#
_symmetry.space_group_name_H-M   'P 1'
#
loop_
_entity.id
_entity.type
_entity.pdbx_description
1 polymer ?
#
loop_
_entity_poly.entity_id
_entity_poly.type
_entity_poly.pdbx_seq_one_letter_code
_entity_poly.pdbx_strand_id
1 'polypeptide(L)' 'NHRLQEMLGGMCRARGAELCPLDDRYCVDNGAMIAQAGWEMLGGGQVTPLSQSGITQR' A
#
# COMPACT_ATOMS: atom_id res chain seq x y z
N ASN A 1 5.83 14.47 3.24
CA ASN A 1 5.48 15.91 3.01
C ASN A 1 4.39 16.29 3.98
N HIS A 2 4.71 17.05 5.03
CA HIS A 2 3.75 17.39 6.10
C HIS A 2 2.63 18.31 5.63
N ARG A 3 2.92 19.27 4.74
CA ARG A 3 1.89 20.17 4.20
C ARG A 3 0.80 19.41 3.45
N LEU A 4 1.18 18.38 2.69
CA LEU A 4 0.23 17.50 2.01
C LEU A 4 -0.63 16.71 3.02
N GLN A 5 -0.02 16.16 4.07
CA GLN A 5 -0.76 15.43 5.12
C GLN A 5 -1.77 16.34 5.84
N GLU A 6 -1.43 17.60 6.12
CA GLU A 6 -2.37 18.58 6.68
C GLU A 6 -3.59 18.83 5.78
N MET A 7 -3.34 19.02 4.48
CA MET A 7 -4.40 19.24 3.49
C MET A 7 -5.33 18.03 3.39
N LEU A 8 -4.77 16.83 3.34
CA LEU A 8 -5.52 15.58 3.34
C LEU A 8 -6.34 15.41 4.64
N GLY A 9 -5.74 15.74 5.79
CA GLY A 9 -6.43 15.70 7.07
C GLY A 9 -7.63 16.65 7.14
N GLY A 10 -7.51 17.85 6.57
CA GLY A 10 -8.62 18.79 6.43
C GLY A 10 -9.75 18.23 5.56
N MET A 11 -9.40 17.62 4.42
CA MET A 11 -10.35 16.99 3.50
C MET A 11 -11.10 15.82 4.15
N CYS A 12 -10.42 14.94 4.90
CA CYS A 12 -11.02 13.80 5.59
C CYS A 12 -12.01 14.27 6.67
N ARG A 13 -11.60 15.20 7.53
CA ARG A 13 -12.46 15.76 8.59
C ARG A 13 -13.74 16.37 8.04
N ALA A 14 -13.65 17.12 6.93
CA ALA A 14 -14.82 17.70 6.26
C ALA A 14 -15.83 16.64 5.74
N ARG A 15 -15.43 15.38 5.64
CA ARG A 15 -16.25 14.23 5.19
C ARG A 15 -16.57 13.25 6.31
N GLY A 16 -16.28 13.59 7.57
CA GLY A 16 -16.47 12.67 8.70
C GLY A 16 -15.54 11.45 8.67
N ALA A 17 -14.39 11.56 8.01
CA ALA A 17 -13.38 10.51 7.92
C ALA A 17 -12.09 10.90 8.66
N GLU A 18 -11.28 9.89 8.98
CA GLU A 18 -9.97 10.03 9.61
C GLU A 18 -8.85 9.80 8.57
N LEU A 19 -7.78 10.59 8.65
CA LEU A 19 -6.57 10.33 7.87
C LEU A 19 -5.71 9.32 8.64
N CYS A 20 -5.37 8.21 8.00
CA CYS A 20 -4.47 7.19 8.57
C CYS A 20 -3.13 7.21 7.82
N PRO A 21 -2.18 8.09 8.18
CA PRO A 21 -0.85 8.09 7.57
C PRO A 21 -0.06 6.86 8.04
N LEU A 22 0.77 6.32 7.15
CA LEU A 22 1.78 5.33 7.51
C LEU A 22 3.04 6.04 8.04
N ASP A 23 3.86 5.31 8.79
CA ASP A 23 5.22 5.73 9.11
C ASP A 23 5.99 6.02 7.81
N ASP A 24 6.72 7.14 7.78
CA ASP A 24 7.42 7.63 6.59
C ASP A 24 8.41 6.59 6.01
N ARG A 25 8.94 5.69 6.83
CA ARG A 25 9.82 4.58 6.39
C ARG A 25 9.12 3.61 5.43
N TYR A 26 7.80 3.50 5.50
CA TYR A 26 7.00 2.66 4.61
C TYR A 26 6.34 3.45 3.47
N CYS A 27 6.55 4.76 3.41
CA CYS A 27 6.06 5.63 2.33
C CYS A 27 7.00 5.67 1.11
N VAL A 28 8.15 4.99 1.18
CA VAL A 28 9.07 4.76 0.05
C VAL A 28 8.93 3.34 -0.45
N ASP A 29 9.43 3.06 -1.66
CA ASP A 29 9.49 1.69 -2.18
C ASP A 29 10.23 0.77 -1.21
N ASN A 30 9.54 -0.25 -0.72
CA ASN A 30 10.06 -1.15 0.29
C ASN A 30 9.61 -2.60 0.04
N GLY A 31 10.37 -3.57 0.52
CA GLY A 31 10.01 -4.99 0.39
C GLY A 31 8.82 -5.40 1.26
N ALA A 32 8.51 -4.65 2.32
CA ALA A 32 7.45 -5.02 3.26
C ALA A 32 6.05 -4.92 2.61
N MET A 33 5.80 -3.90 1.77
CA MET A 33 4.54 -3.80 1.04
C MET A 33 4.35 -4.96 0.05
N ILE A 34 5.43 -5.41 -0.60
CA ILE A 34 5.41 -6.56 -1.52
C ILE A 34 5.14 -7.86 -0.75
N ALA A 35 5.82 -8.05 0.39
CA ALA A 35 5.62 -9.21 1.25
C ALA A 35 4.21 -9.27 1.85
N GLN A 36 3.66 -8.14 2.30
CA GLN A 36 2.31 -8.07 2.85
C GLN A 36 1.26 -8.43 1.78
N ALA A 37 1.38 -7.87 0.57
CA ALA A 37 0.48 -8.22 -0.52
C ALA A 37 0.57 -9.72 -0.86
N GLY A 38 1.79 -10.28 -0.94
CA GLY A 38 2.00 -11.71 -1.16
C GLY A 38 1.42 -12.60 -0.05
N TRP A 39 1.50 -12.17 1.21
CA TRP A 39 0.90 -12.86 2.36
C TRP A 39 -0.63 -12.90 2.25
N GLU A 40 -1.26 -11.77 1.94
CA GLU A 40 -2.73 -11.70 1.74
C GLU A 40 -3.18 -12.56 0.54
N MET A 41 -2.44 -12.51 -0.57
CA MET A 41 -2.73 -13.34 -1.76
C MET A 41 -2.67 -14.84 -1.42
N LEU A 42 -1.62 -15.27 -0.72
CA LEU A 42 -1.47 -16.66 -0.29
C LEU A 42 -2.60 -17.06 0.68
N GLY A 43 -2.94 -16.19 1.64
CA GLY A 43 -4.05 -16.39 2.56
C GLY A 43 -5.41 -16.50 1.86
N GLY A 44 -5.58 -15.79 0.74
CA GLY A 44 -6.74 -15.89 -0.15
C GLY A 44 -6.71 -17.08 -1.12
N GLY A 45 -5.68 -17.94 -1.07
CA GLY A 45 -5.53 -19.11 -1.93
C GLY A 45 -4.96 -18.82 -3.32
N GLN A 46 -4.49 -17.60 -3.59
CA GLN A 46 -3.86 -17.26 -4.85
C GLN A 46 -2.38 -17.70 -4.86
N VAL A 47 -2.04 -18.59 -5.79
CA VAL A 47 -0.67 -19.07 -6.01
C VAL A 47 -0.36 -18.97 -7.49
N THR A 48 0.82 -18.43 -7.83
CA THR A 48 1.30 -18.33 -9.21
C THR A 48 2.42 -19.35 -9.43
N PRO A 49 2.24 -20.34 -10.33
CA PRO A 49 3.31 -21.23 -10.74
C PRO A 49 4.49 -20.45 -11.33
N LEU A 50 5.72 -20.91 -11.09
CA LEU A 50 6.92 -20.23 -11.60
C LEU A 50 6.91 -20.05 -13.13
N SER A 51 6.36 -21.02 -13.88
CA SER A 51 6.23 -20.94 -15.34
C SER A 51 5.27 -19.84 -15.82
N GLN A 52 4.42 -19.33 -14.93
CA GLN A 52 3.51 -18.22 -15.18
C GLN A 52 3.98 -16.92 -14.51
N SER A 53 5.10 -16.95 -13.79
CA SER A 53 5.73 -15.76 -13.22
C SER A 53 6.56 -15.04 -14.28
N GLY A 54 6.44 -13.72 -14.33
CA GLY A 54 7.16 -12.88 -15.28
C GLY A 54 7.15 -11.42 -14.85
N ILE A 55 7.79 -10.58 -15.66
CA ILE A 55 7.83 -9.14 -15.45
C ILE A 55 6.91 -8.48 -16.47
N THR A 56 6.00 -7.65 -16.00
CA THR A 56 5.18 -6.77 -16.83
C THR A 56 5.55 -5.33 -16.52
N GLN A 57 6.05 -4.58 -17.50
CA GLN A 57 6.39 -3.17 -17.34
C GLN A 57 5.22 -2.21 -17.61
N ARG A 58 4.16 -2.68 -18.28
CA ARG A 58 2.93 -1.92 -18.58
C ARG A 58 1.73 -2.85 -18.56
#